data_AF-A0A8X6FLJ9-F1
#
_entry.id   AF-A0A8X6FLJ9-F1
#
_cell.length_a   1.000
_cell.length_b   1.000
_cell.length_c   1.000
_cell.angle_alpha   90.00
_cell.angle_beta   90.00
_cell.angle_gamma   90.00
#
_symmetry.space_group_name_H-M   'P 1'
#
loop_
_entity.id
_entity.type
_entity.pdbx_description
1 polymer ?
#
loop_
_entity_poly.entity_id
_entity_poly.type
_entity_poly.pdbx_seq_one_letter_code
_entity_poly.pdbx_strand_id
1 'polypeptide(L)'
;MVSAPIEVNKRKHLPLLNNSFLEELVADFKLCCMCKISLDSDKVRTLSRSNAFMYPPKQDGLPALDSISARLVSSQLPFMQIRRLRYDGSYSIIGQDINAPVVVNTMVQQLPLQLEYDQVFNVNIKKNMLYKSTYLSCVVKKSVVKAWLQLLE
;
A
#
# COMPACT_ATOMS: atom_id res chain seq x y z
N MET A 1 -3.15 12.77 -6.98
CA MET A 1 -3.88 14.00 -7.32
C MET A 1 -4.88 14.24 -6.20
N VAL A 2 -4.58 15.16 -5.29
CA VAL A 2 -5.53 15.59 -4.25
C VAL A 2 -6.41 16.63 -4.93
N SER A 3 -7.67 16.28 -5.21
CA SER A 3 -8.63 17.20 -5.79
C SER A 3 -8.78 18.42 -4.88
N ALA A 4 -8.75 19.62 -5.46
CA ALA A 4 -8.94 20.87 -4.74
C ALA A 4 -10.25 20.85 -3.92
N PRO A 5 -10.27 21.41 -2.71
CA PRO A 5 -11.50 21.52 -1.93
C PRO A 5 -12.48 22.41 -2.71
N ILE A 6 -13.60 21.82 -3.12
CA ILE A 6 -14.68 22.53 -3.79
C ILE A 6 -15.41 23.35 -2.71
N GLU A 7 -15.66 24.63 -2.95
CA GLU A 7 -16.55 25.42 -2.10
C GLU A 7 -17.98 24.86 -2.23
N VAL A 8 -18.37 24.04 -1.27
CA VAL A 8 -19.71 23.46 -1.20
C VAL A 8 -20.63 24.45 -0.50
N ASN A 9 -21.81 24.69 -1.09
CA ASN A 9 -22.87 25.49 -0.47
C ASN A 9 -23.40 24.76 0.79
N LYS A 10 -22.77 25.05 1.94
CA LYS A 10 -23.00 24.35 3.22
C LYS A 10 -24.40 24.57 3.81
N ARG A 11 -25.10 25.63 3.37
CA ARG A 11 -26.32 26.14 4.02
C ARG A 11 -27.46 25.11 4.08
N LYS A 12 -27.61 24.28 3.05
CA LYS A 12 -28.67 23.25 2.99
C LYS A 12 -28.44 22.10 3.98
N HIS A 13 -27.18 21.77 4.27
CA HIS A 13 -26.77 20.56 4.99
C HIS A 13 -26.34 20.83 6.44
N LEU A 14 -26.38 22.09 6.88
CA LEU A 14 -26.06 22.51 8.26
C LEU A 14 -26.84 21.74 9.34
N PRO A 15 -28.16 21.49 9.23
CA PRO A 15 -28.89 20.78 10.28
C PRO A 15 -28.39 19.35 10.48
N LEU A 16 -28.13 18.64 9.38
CA LEU A 16 -27.66 17.26 9.39
C LEU A 16 -26.24 17.15 9.95
N LEU A 17 -25.38 18.10 9.58
CA LEU A 17 -24.00 18.15 10.07
C LEU A 17 -23.94 18.54 11.57
N ASN A 18 -24.74 19.50 12.02
CA ASN A 18 -24.81 19.88 13.44
C ASN A 18 -25.30 18.71 14.31
N ASN A 19 -26.26 17.91 13.82
CA ASN A 19 -26.72 16.73 14.54
C ASN A 19 -25.66 15.62 14.60
N SER A 20 -24.78 15.53 13.59
CA SER A 20 -23.76 14.48 13.48
C SER A 20 -22.44 14.84 14.17
N PHE A 21 -22.14 16.13 14.31
CA PHE A 21 -20.90 16.66 14.87
C PHE A 21 -21.22 17.70 15.95
N LEU A 22 -21.64 17.22 17.12
CA LEU A 22 -22.13 18.06 18.23
C LEU A 22 -21.06 18.95 18.87
N GLU A 23 -19.78 18.57 18.78
CA GLU A 23 -18.67 19.25 19.46
C GLU A 23 -17.83 20.13 18.53
N GLU A 24 -18.12 20.16 17.22
CA GLU A 24 -17.29 20.82 16.21
C GLU A 24 -18.05 21.97 15.52
N LEU A 25 -17.36 23.08 15.23
CA LEU A 25 -17.93 24.20 14.48
C LEU A 25 -18.04 23.84 12.99
N VAL A 26 -19.23 23.35 12.60
CA VAL A 26 -19.55 22.92 11.22
C VAL A 26 -19.34 24.02 10.17
N ALA A 27 -19.39 25.29 10.56
CA ALA A 27 -19.17 26.43 9.67
C ALA A 27 -17.81 26.37 8.94
N ASP A 28 -16.79 25.80 9.58
CA ASP A 28 -15.42 25.77 9.07
C ASP A 28 -15.11 24.53 8.20
N PHE A 29 -16.04 23.58 8.10
CA PHE A 29 -15.79 22.31 7.42
C PHE A 29 -15.55 22.48 5.92
N LYS A 30 -14.44 21.96 5.40
CA LYS A 30 -14.20 21.86 3.95
C LYS A 30 -14.64 20.48 3.48
N LEU A 31 -15.61 20.44 2.57
CA LEU A 31 -16.18 19.20 2.08
C LEU A 31 -15.48 18.75 0.79
N CYS A 32 -15.14 17.47 0.69
CA CYS A 32 -14.69 16.88 -0.57
C CYS A 32 -15.89 16.50 -1.46
N CYS A 33 -15.64 16.22 -2.74
CA CYS A 33 -16.69 15.84 -3.69
C CYS A 33 -17.50 14.62 -3.24
N MET A 34 -16.86 13.62 -2.61
CA MET A 34 -17.55 12.42 -2.14
C MET A 34 -18.45 12.69 -0.95
N CYS A 35 -18.01 13.53 0.00
CA CYS A 35 -18.83 13.94 1.13
C CYS A 35 -20.04 14.75 0.66
N LYS A 36 -19.87 15.62 -0.34
CA LYS A 36 -20.98 16.35 -0.96
C LYS A 36 -22.04 15.40 -1.54
N ILE A 37 -21.63 14.40 -2.32
CA ILE A 37 -22.57 13.43 -2.91
C ILE A 37 -23.36 12.68 -1.83
N SER A 38 -22.70 12.26 -0.73
CA SER A 38 -23.41 11.63 0.39
C SER A 38 -24.40 12.59 1.06
N LEU A 39 -24.00 13.85 1.30
CA LEU A 39 -24.86 14.86 1.92
C LEU A 39 -26.04 15.22 1.02
N ASP A 40 -25.86 15.29 -0.30
CA ASP A 40 -26.95 15.52 -1.26
C ASP A 40 -27.97 14.36 -1.27
N SER A 41 -27.59 13.18 -0.76
CA SER A 41 -28.48 12.04 -0.50
C SER A 41 -29.02 11.97 0.94
N ASP A 42 -28.91 13.07 1.69
CA ASP A 42 -29.29 13.22 3.11
C ASP A 42 -28.62 12.18 4.03
N LYS A 43 -27.37 11.79 3.72
CA LYS A 43 -26.61 10.80 4.49
C LYS A 43 -25.21 11.29 4.81
N VAL A 44 -24.74 10.97 6.02
CA VAL A 44 -23.30 11.03 6.32
C VAL A 44 -22.65 9.74 5.86
N ARG A 45 -21.45 9.85 5.28
CA ARG A 45 -20.68 8.71 4.77
C ARG A 45 -20.43 7.69 5.88
N THR A 46 -20.53 6.40 5.57
CA THR A 46 -20.27 5.31 6.52
C THR A 46 -18.90 5.41 7.19
N LEU A 47 -17.87 5.82 6.45
CA LEU A 47 -16.50 6.01 6.95
C LEU A 47 -16.28 7.40 7.60
N SER A 48 -17.29 7.93 8.28
CA SER A 48 -17.19 9.20 9.02
C SER A 48 -17.05 8.97 10.51
N ARG A 49 -16.36 9.88 11.20
CA ARG A 49 -16.20 9.82 12.67
C ARG A 49 -17.55 9.84 13.39
N SER A 50 -18.53 10.61 12.88
CA SER A 50 -19.89 10.64 13.41
C SER A 50 -20.60 9.28 13.32
N ASN A 51 -20.25 8.46 12.33
CA ASN A 51 -20.75 7.09 12.17
C ASN A 51 -19.85 6.06 12.88
N ALA A 52 -19.16 6.47 13.94
CA ALA A 52 -18.24 5.65 14.73
C ALA A 52 -17.05 5.06 13.95
N PHE A 53 -16.76 5.57 12.73
CA PHE A 53 -15.55 5.18 12.03
C PHE A 53 -14.34 5.81 12.71
N MET A 54 -13.58 4.98 13.42
CA MET A 54 -12.31 5.33 14.01
C MET A 54 -11.27 4.33 13.54
N TYR A 55 -10.09 4.82 13.17
CA TYR A 55 -8.94 3.94 13.02
C TYR A 55 -8.59 3.35 14.39
N PRO A 56 -8.15 2.09 14.43
CA PRO A 56 -7.55 1.54 15.64
C PRO A 56 -6.43 2.45 16.15
N PRO A 57 -6.25 2.56 17.48
CA PRO A 57 -5.14 3.30 18.03
C PRO A 57 -3.83 2.73 17.46
N LYS A 58 -2.92 3.62 17.07
CA LYS A 58 -1.61 3.21 16.56
C LYS A 58 -0.89 2.46 17.68
N GLN A 59 -0.50 1.21 17.43
CA GLN A 59 0.28 0.45 18.40
C GLN A 59 1.71 1.00 18.50
N ASP A 60 2.21 1.05 19.73
CA ASP A 60 3.58 1.44 20.04
C ASP A 60 4.57 0.34 19.61
N GLY A 61 5.77 0.74 19.20
CA GLY A 61 6.83 -0.20 18.79
C GLY A 61 6.77 -0.66 17.32
N LEU A 62 5.80 -0.21 16.53
CA LEU A 62 5.77 -0.51 15.10
C LEU A 62 6.91 0.21 14.36
N PRO A 63 7.66 -0.50 13.50
CA PRO A 63 8.71 0.10 12.70
C PRO A 63 8.13 1.10 11.68
N ALA A 64 8.87 2.16 11.40
CA ALA A 64 8.48 3.13 10.38
C ALA A 64 8.31 2.46 9.01
N LEU A 65 7.18 2.70 8.34
CA LEU A 65 6.91 2.22 7.00
C LEU A 65 7.50 3.17 5.96
N ASP A 66 8.37 2.64 5.11
CA ASP A 66 8.72 3.32 3.86
C ASP A 66 7.55 3.23 2.86
N SER A 67 7.54 4.13 1.88
CA SER A 67 6.52 4.24 0.84
C SER A 67 6.25 2.92 0.10
N ILE A 68 7.26 2.06 -0.05
CA ILE A 68 7.14 0.74 -0.68
C ILE A 68 6.59 -0.28 0.31
N SER A 69 7.09 -0.32 1.54
CA SER A 69 6.56 -1.20 2.59
C SER A 69 5.08 -0.91 2.90
N ALA A 70 4.68 0.36 2.91
CA ALA A 70 3.29 0.77 3.08
C ALA A 70 2.39 0.24 1.96
N ARG A 71 2.88 0.21 0.72
CA ARG A 71 2.15 -0.38 -0.42
C ARG A 71 2.06 -1.89 -0.34
N LEU A 72 3.07 -2.56 0.22
CA LEU A 72 3.06 -4.01 0.41
C LEU A 72 2.07 -4.47 1.47
N VAL A 73 1.96 -3.71 2.55
CA VAL A 73 1.02 -3.97 3.66
C VAL A 73 -0.41 -3.56 3.28
N SER A 74 -0.57 -2.64 2.32
CA SER A 74 -1.89 -2.21 1.85
C SER A 74 -2.61 -3.31 1.06
N SER A 75 -3.92 -3.45 1.30
CA SER A 75 -4.81 -4.34 0.54
C SER A 75 -4.78 -4.09 -0.97
N GLN A 76 -4.41 -2.88 -1.42
CA GLN A 76 -4.22 -2.56 -2.83
C GLN A 76 -2.74 -2.65 -3.22
N LEU A 77 -2.26 -3.86 -3.48
CA LEU A 77 -1.02 -4.04 -4.23
C LEU A 77 -1.28 -3.65 -5.69
N PRO A 78 -0.65 -2.57 -6.23
CA PRO A 78 -0.70 -2.30 -7.65
C PRO A 78 0.04 -3.44 -8.38
N PHE A 79 -0.74 -4.40 -8.87
CA PHE A 79 -0.41 -5.47 -9.81
C PHE A 79 1.02 -5.99 -9.73
N MET A 80 1.35 -6.69 -8.63
CA MET A 80 2.55 -7.51 -8.59
C MET A 80 2.21 -8.89 -9.16
N GLN A 81 2.72 -9.22 -10.35
CA GLN A 81 2.47 -10.54 -10.94
C GLN A 81 3.40 -11.57 -10.29
N ILE A 82 2.84 -12.51 -9.53
CA ILE A 82 3.55 -13.73 -9.12
C ILE A 82 3.48 -14.71 -10.32
N ARG A 83 4.59 -14.97 -11.01
CA ARG A 83 4.67 -15.94 -12.12
C ARG A 83 5.26 -17.25 -11.61
N ARG A 84 4.60 -18.38 -11.90
CA ARG A 84 5.20 -19.72 -11.76
C ARG A 84 6.21 -19.98 -12.87
N LEU A 85 7.32 -20.63 -12.52
CA LEU A 85 8.29 -21.17 -13.47
C LEU A 85 7.58 -22.20 -14.38
N ARG A 86 7.75 -22.10 -15.70
CA ARG A 86 7.17 -23.05 -16.67
C ARG A 86 8.14 -24.21 -16.93
N TYR A 87 7.59 -25.36 -17.31
CA TYR A 87 8.29 -26.62 -17.54
C TYR A 87 9.22 -26.61 -18.77
N ASP A 88 9.04 -25.65 -19.69
CA ASP A 88 9.87 -25.35 -20.87
C ASP A 88 10.87 -24.19 -20.67
N GLY A 89 10.93 -23.65 -19.45
CA GLY A 89 12.10 -22.97 -18.89
C GLY A 89 12.47 -21.56 -19.37
N SER A 90 11.82 -20.95 -20.37
CA SER A 90 12.27 -19.63 -20.88
C SER A 90 11.62 -18.41 -20.20
N TYR A 91 12.46 -17.60 -19.53
CA TYR A 91 12.20 -16.23 -19.05
C TYR A 91 13.48 -15.35 -19.14
N SER A 92 14.33 -15.55 -20.16
CA SER A 92 15.73 -15.07 -20.10
C SER A 92 15.91 -13.54 -20.06
N ILE A 93 16.76 -13.09 -19.12
CA ILE A 93 17.50 -11.84 -19.21
C ILE A 93 18.82 -12.19 -19.91
N ILE A 94 19.09 -11.58 -21.07
CA ILE A 94 20.30 -11.80 -21.85
C ILE A 94 21.42 -10.96 -21.23
N GLY A 95 22.38 -11.61 -20.57
CA GLY A 95 23.64 -11.02 -20.10
C GLY A 95 24.82 -11.79 -20.68
N GLN A 96 25.97 -11.14 -20.83
CA GLN A 96 27.21 -11.80 -21.28
C GLN A 96 27.62 -12.88 -20.28
N ASP A 97 28.02 -14.04 -20.79
CA ASP A 97 28.61 -15.13 -20.01
C ASP A 97 30.10 -14.83 -19.80
N ILE A 98 30.51 -14.61 -18.55
CA ILE A 98 31.91 -14.46 -18.16
C ILE A 98 32.30 -15.77 -17.49
N ASN A 99 33.15 -16.56 -18.15
CA ASN A 99 33.75 -17.76 -17.56
C ASN A 99 34.65 -17.37 -16.37
N ALA A 100 34.07 -17.32 -15.18
CA ALA A 100 34.80 -17.27 -13.92
C ALA A 100 35.00 -18.72 -13.42
N PRO A 101 36.22 -19.15 -13.09
CA PRO A 101 36.44 -20.48 -12.54
C PRO A 101 35.81 -20.57 -11.15
N VAL A 102 34.78 -21.42 -10.99
CA VAL A 102 34.13 -21.64 -9.70
C VAL A 102 34.03 -23.13 -9.37
N VAL A 103 34.32 -23.45 -8.11
CA VAL A 103 34.23 -24.80 -7.56
C VAL A 103 32.77 -25.21 -7.42
N VAL A 104 32.33 -26.16 -8.26
CA VAL A 104 30.93 -26.60 -8.42
C VAL A 104 30.29 -27.02 -7.10
N ASN A 105 31.02 -27.75 -6.24
CA ASN A 105 30.49 -28.25 -4.97
C ASN A 105 30.10 -27.11 -4.01
N THR A 106 30.83 -25.99 -4.04
CA THR A 106 30.54 -24.84 -3.19
C THR A 106 29.28 -24.11 -3.67
N MET A 107 29.08 -23.98 -4.98
CA MET A 107 27.89 -23.33 -5.55
C MET A 107 26.61 -24.13 -5.35
N VAL A 108 26.63 -25.45 -5.56
CA VAL A 108 25.45 -26.32 -5.40
C VAL A 108 25.00 -26.38 -3.94
N GLN A 109 25.91 -26.24 -2.98
CA GLN A 109 25.58 -26.16 -1.56
C GLN A 109 25.18 -24.75 -1.09
N GLN A 110 25.52 -23.70 -1.84
CA GLN A 110 25.24 -22.30 -1.48
C GLN A 110 24.02 -21.69 -2.17
N LEU A 111 23.44 -22.34 -3.19
CA LEU A 111 22.25 -21.86 -3.91
C LEU A 111 21.19 -22.98 -4.01
N PRO A 112 19.90 -22.71 -3.72
CA PRO A 112 19.27 -21.42 -3.52
C PRO A 112 19.25 -21.00 -2.05
N LEU A 113 19.44 -19.71 -1.76
CA LEU A 113 19.14 -19.14 -0.45
C LEU A 113 17.73 -19.60 -0.04
N GLN A 114 17.64 -20.32 1.07
CA GLN A 114 16.34 -20.70 1.62
C GLN A 114 15.58 -19.41 1.94
N LEU A 115 14.49 -19.14 1.22
CA LEU A 115 13.72 -17.89 1.32
C LEU A 115 13.23 -17.61 2.75
N GLU A 116 13.10 -18.64 3.59
CA GLU A 116 12.74 -18.48 5.00
C GLU A 116 13.83 -17.77 5.83
N TYR A 117 15.10 -17.89 5.46
CA TYR A 117 16.24 -17.32 6.20
C TYR A 117 16.67 -15.94 5.72
N ASP A 118 16.19 -15.51 4.54
CA ASP A 118 16.52 -14.19 4.03
C ASP A 118 15.80 -13.11 4.85
N GLN A 119 16.54 -12.18 5.44
CA GLN A 119 15.99 -11.12 6.30
C GLN A 119 15.34 -9.99 5.50
N VAL A 120 15.74 -9.85 4.23
CA VAL A 120 15.31 -8.79 3.33
C VAL A 120 14.84 -9.37 2.00
N PHE A 121 14.20 -8.57 1.16
CA PHE A 121 13.95 -8.94 -0.22
C PHE A 121 13.85 -7.67 -1.08
N ASN A 122 14.28 -7.78 -2.34
CA ASN A 122 14.20 -6.67 -3.27
C ASN A 122 12.80 -6.57 -3.87
N VAL A 123 12.25 -5.35 -3.85
CA VAL A 123 10.90 -5.07 -4.33
C VAL A 123 10.98 -4.03 -5.43
N ASN A 124 10.43 -4.38 -6.58
CA ASN A 124 10.34 -3.51 -7.75
C ASN A 124 8.88 -3.32 -8.14
N ILE A 125 8.35 -2.11 -7.96
CA ILE A 125 6.98 -1.75 -8.30
C ILE A 125 6.97 -1.03 -9.65
N LYS A 126 6.06 -1.46 -10.53
CA LYS A 126 5.78 -0.81 -11.82
C LYS A 126 4.46 -0.04 -11.74
N LYS A 127 4.39 1.10 -12.43
CA LYS A 127 3.12 1.87 -12.55
C LYS A 127 2.07 1.15 -13.40
N ASN A 128 2.52 0.44 -14.42
CA ASN A 128 1.68 -0.31 -15.34
C ASN A 128 2.42 -1.58 -15.75
N MET A 129 1.68 -2.65 -16.01
CA MET A 129 2.19 -3.94 -16.50
C MET A 129 2.98 -3.81 -17.81
N LEU A 130 2.63 -2.85 -18.67
CA LEU A 130 3.27 -2.63 -19.97
C LEU A 130 4.66 -1.97 -19.87
N TYR A 131 4.99 -1.32 -18.75
CA TYR A 131 6.24 -0.57 -18.64
C TYR A 131 7.42 -1.51 -18.34
N LYS A 132 8.53 -1.28 -19.05
CA LYS A 132 9.80 -1.99 -18.82
C LYS A 132 10.52 -1.45 -17.59
N SER A 133 10.51 -0.13 -17.39
CA SER A 133 11.17 0.54 -16.28
C SER A 133 10.43 0.36 -14.95
N THR A 134 11.21 0.24 -13.89
CA THR A 134 10.71 0.22 -12.51
C THR A 134 10.39 1.64 -12.07
N TYR A 135 9.26 1.83 -11.40
CA TYR A 135 8.89 3.13 -10.83
C TYR A 135 9.48 3.31 -9.43
N LEU A 136 9.41 2.27 -8.61
CA LEU A 136 9.94 2.27 -7.26
C LEU A 136 10.70 0.96 -7.03
N SER A 137 11.95 1.06 -6.58
CA SER A 137 12.80 -0.08 -6.25
C SER A 137 13.39 0.13 -4.86
N CYS A 138 13.24 -0.83 -3.95
CA CYS A 138 13.96 -0.82 -2.67
C CYS A 138 14.16 -2.22 -2.11
N VAL A 139 14.97 -2.29 -1.06
CA VAL A 139 15.16 -3.48 -0.23
C VAL A 139 14.21 -3.39 0.96
N VAL A 140 13.37 -4.41 1.18
CA VAL A 140 12.38 -4.44 2.26
C VAL A 140 12.73 -5.51 3.28
N LYS A 141 12.73 -5.13 4.57
CA LYS A 141 12.91 -6.08 5.68
C LYS A 141 11.64 -6.87 5.94
N LYS A 142 11.74 -8.20 6.03
CA LYS A 142 10.59 -9.07 6.32
C LYS A 142 10.00 -8.83 7.70
N SER A 143 10.83 -8.52 8.69
CA SER A 143 10.39 -8.22 10.06
C SER A 143 9.41 -7.04 10.10
N VAL A 144 9.67 -6.00 9.31
CA VAL A 144 8.81 -4.82 9.21
C VAL A 144 7.45 -5.22 8.65
N VAL A 145 7.42 -5.91 7.51
CA VAL A 145 6.16 -6.32 6.87
C VAL A 145 5.37 -7.28 7.76
N LYS A 146 6.02 -8.26 8.39
CA LYS A 146 5.37 -9.22 9.30
C LYS A 146 4.75 -8.52 10.52
N ALA A 147 5.45 -7.58 11.15
CA ALA A 147 4.92 -6.83 12.29
C ALA A 147 3.66 -6.03 11.92
N TRP A 148 3.65 -5.45 10.71
CA TRP A 148 2.48 -4.73 10.21
C TRP A 148 1.33 -5.63 9.77
N LEU A 149 1.62 -6.83 9.25
CA LEU A 149 0.57 -7.80 8.88
C LEU A 149 -0.10 -8.41 10.12
N GLN A 150 0.64 -8.69 11.20
CA GLN A 150 0.08 -9.18 12.46
C GLN A 150 -0.93 -8.20 13.11
N LEU A 151 -0.82 -6.91 12.81
CA LEU A 151 -1.79 -5.90 13.26
C LEU A 151 -3.10 -5.95 12.46
N LEU A 152 -3.03 -6.40 11.21
CA LEU A 152 -4.14 -6.33 10.25
C LEU A 152 -4.93 -7.64 10.12
N GLU A 153 -4.40 -8.75 10.63
CA GLU A 153 -5.12 -10.02 10.84
C GLU A 153 -6.09 -9.92 12.03
#